data_AF-A0A7V2CJD0-F1
#
_entry.id   AF-A0A7V2CJD0-F1
#
_cell.length_a   1.000
_cell.length_b   1.000
_cell.length_c   1.000
_cell.angle_alpha   90.00
_cell.angle_beta   90.00
_cell.angle_gamma   90.00
#
_symmetry.space_group_name_H-M   'P 1'
#
loop_
_entity.id
_entity.type
_entity.pdbx_description
1 polymer ?
#
loop_
_entity_poly.entity_id
_entity_poly.type
_entity_poly.pdbx_seq_one_letter_code
_entity_poly.pdbx_strand_id
1 'polypeptide(L)'
;MIRRALAVGRKVVLRSYALALLVVVGWTGYTAVAYLVRSVFRPVHVPSRFLSWQTALDSQALRTGTGQGATFPRAPLSHYHHFEHGFQPDPHNGCTTSGCHSPLPHRKKLETRAFANFHATFLTCQMCHLVHDSAPLEAAWIDLSSGRVQDPPAMLRLTAELESISEKLAMRPVGVRAGIGEQLREVLRAHGPDALLEHLLARIETSEPGSPVWNRAVEQLAGELPDQTPGEYAARLAPRPVASDYLNIAARLRSQAQEYLAAAPGSPLREQLHKKIHGALQPQPDACLACHGGEPPLVDFRAVGYPPGRAAQLRNEIIARQMQQIREGRPFYIPRILEGADGNRRP
;
A
#
# COMPACT_ATOMS: atom_id res chain seq x y z
N MET A 1 52.77 -59.84 20.03
CA MET A 1 52.77 -58.90 18.86
C MET A 1 51.44 -58.14 18.69
N ILE A 2 50.28 -58.76 18.87
CA ILE A 2 48.94 -58.17 18.61
C ILE A 2 48.68 -56.85 19.38
N ARG A 3 49.02 -56.78 20.69
CA ARG A 3 48.81 -55.56 21.49
C ARG A 3 49.61 -54.33 21.01
N ARG A 4 50.83 -54.53 20.50
CA ARG A 4 51.63 -53.44 19.92
C ARG A 4 51.05 -52.96 18.59
N ALA A 5 50.58 -53.88 17.74
CA ALA A 5 49.90 -53.52 16.49
C ALA A 5 48.62 -52.72 16.73
N LEU A 6 47.79 -53.12 17.71
CA LEU A 6 46.58 -52.37 18.10
C LEU A 6 46.90 -50.97 18.64
N ALA A 7 47.95 -50.83 19.44
CA ALA A 7 48.36 -49.53 19.98
C ALA A 7 48.86 -48.58 18.88
N VAL A 8 49.59 -49.09 17.88
CA VAL A 8 50.03 -48.32 16.72
C VAL A 8 48.82 -47.94 15.85
N GLY A 9 47.91 -48.88 15.57
CA GLY A 9 46.68 -48.63 14.81
C GLY A 9 45.83 -47.52 15.44
N ARG A 10 45.62 -47.56 16.77
CA ARG A 10 44.87 -46.51 17.49
C ARG A 10 45.54 -45.15 17.35
N LYS A 11 46.88 -45.06 17.45
CA LYS A 11 47.62 -43.80 17.27
C LYS A 11 47.50 -43.25 15.85
N VAL A 12 47.54 -44.11 14.83
CA VAL A 12 47.37 -43.71 13.44
C VAL A 12 45.95 -43.15 13.22
N VAL A 13 44.91 -43.88 13.66
CA VAL A 13 43.51 -43.42 13.54
C VAL A 13 43.31 -42.07 14.23
N LEU A 14 43.83 -41.89 15.44
CA LEU A 14 43.69 -40.63 16.17
C LEU A 14 44.37 -39.45 15.46
N ARG A 15 45.55 -39.68 14.87
CA ARG A 15 46.30 -38.67 14.11
C ARG A 15 45.61 -38.32 12.80
N SER A 16 45.10 -39.31 12.07
CA SER A 16 44.32 -39.09 10.85
C SER A 16 43.04 -38.32 11.14
N TYR A 17 42.35 -38.65 12.23
CA TYR A 17 41.16 -37.92 12.68
C TYR A 17 41.47 -36.45 13.02
N ALA A 18 42.53 -36.20 13.81
CA ALA A 18 42.95 -34.84 14.15
C ALA A 18 43.35 -34.02 12.92
N LEU A 19 44.04 -34.63 11.95
CA LEU A 19 44.39 -33.99 10.68
C LEU A 19 43.14 -33.65 9.86
N ALA A 20 42.18 -34.58 9.75
CA ALA A 20 40.92 -34.32 9.06
C ALA A 20 40.14 -33.17 9.71
N LEU A 21 40.09 -33.12 11.04
CA LEU A 21 39.46 -32.03 11.77
C LEU A 21 40.13 -30.68 11.48
N LEU A 22 41.47 -30.62 11.47
CA LEU A 22 42.22 -29.41 11.13
C LEU A 22 41.96 -28.94 9.70
N VAL A 23 41.87 -29.87 8.75
CA VAL A 23 41.53 -29.55 7.34
C VAL A 23 40.13 -28.96 7.23
N VAL A 24 39.14 -29.55 7.92
CA VAL A 24 37.77 -29.03 7.92
C VAL A 24 37.71 -27.64 8.55
N VAL A 25 38.30 -27.45 9.73
CA VAL A 25 38.31 -26.14 10.42
C VAL A 25 39.03 -25.08 9.58
N GLY A 26 40.18 -25.42 8.99
CA GLY A 26 40.93 -24.53 8.10
C GLY A 26 40.13 -24.14 6.85
N TRP A 27 39.46 -25.10 6.23
CA TRP A 27 38.60 -24.86 5.05
C TRP A 27 37.38 -23.99 5.40
N THR A 28 36.71 -24.26 6.51
CA THR A 28 35.57 -23.45 6.98
C THR A 28 36.00 -22.02 7.34
N GLY A 29 37.14 -21.87 8.00
CA GLY A 29 37.72 -20.54 8.30
C GLY A 29 38.06 -19.77 7.03
N TYR A 30 38.74 -20.42 6.08
CA TYR A 30 39.08 -19.82 4.79
C TYR A 30 37.83 -19.39 4.01
N THR A 31 36.81 -20.25 3.91
CA THR A 31 35.58 -19.96 3.18
C THR A 31 34.79 -18.81 3.82
N ALA A 32 34.72 -18.76 5.15
CA ALA A 32 34.09 -17.65 5.87
C ALA A 32 34.79 -16.31 5.64
N VAL A 33 36.13 -16.28 5.75
CA VAL A 33 36.92 -15.06 5.51
C VAL A 33 36.87 -14.64 4.05
N ALA A 34 37.01 -15.58 3.10
CA ALA A 34 36.91 -15.30 1.68
C ALA A 34 35.53 -14.75 1.29
N TYR A 35 34.46 -15.30 1.88
CA TYR A 35 33.11 -14.78 1.72
C TYR A 35 32.99 -13.36 2.26
N LEU A 36 33.47 -13.10 3.48
CA LEU A 36 33.46 -11.77 4.08
C LEU A 36 34.21 -10.74 3.20
N VAL A 37 35.43 -11.09 2.77
CA VAL A 37 36.24 -10.21 1.92
C VAL A 37 35.54 -9.93 0.59
N ARG A 38 34.93 -10.95 -0.03
CA ARG A 38 34.19 -10.80 -1.28
C ARG A 38 32.94 -9.95 -1.11
N SER A 39 32.23 -10.09 0.01
CA SER A 39 30.99 -9.34 0.29
C SER A 39 31.25 -7.90 0.73
N VAL A 40 32.38 -7.63 1.39
CA VAL A 40 32.71 -6.29 1.88
C VAL A 40 33.50 -5.48 0.84
N PHE A 41 34.48 -6.09 0.18
CA PHE A 41 35.45 -5.35 -0.64
C PHE A 41 35.25 -5.51 -2.15
N ARG A 42 34.43 -6.46 -2.64
CA ARG A 42 34.03 -6.45 -4.06
C ARG A 42 32.70 -5.73 -4.18
N PRO A 43 32.63 -4.59 -4.89
CA PRO A 43 31.35 -3.95 -5.17
C PRO A 43 30.46 -4.96 -5.89
N VAL A 44 29.27 -5.18 -5.35
CA VAL A 44 28.25 -6.00 -6.01
C VAL A 44 27.93 -5.29 -7.32
N HIS A 45 28.46 -5.81 -8.43
CA HIS A 45 28.09 -5.32 -9.73
C HIS A 45 26.65 -5.74 -9.95
N VAL A 46 25.75 -4.76 -9.94
CA VAL A 46 24.35 -4.97 -10.32
C VAL A 46 24.39 -5.58 -11.72
N PRO A 47 23.91 -6.83 -11.90
CA PRO A 47 23.96 -7.47 -13.21
C PRO A 47 23.36 -6.56 -14.28
N SER A 48 24.01 -6.43 -15.44
CA SER A 48 23.61 -5.50 -16.51
C SER A 48 22.14 -5.61 -16.90
N ARG A 49 21.55 -6.80 -16.79
CA ARG A 49 20.10 -7.04 -16.98
C ARG A 49 19.18 -6.25 -16.03
N PHE A 50 19.63 -5.90 -14.84
CA PHE A 50 18.90 -5.04 -13.90
C PHE A 50 19.14 -3.55 -14.17
N LEU A 51 20.24 -3.22 -14.88
CA LEU A 51 20.50 -1.87 -15.38
C LEU A 51 19.72 -1.59 -16.68
N SER A 52 19.41 -2.65 -17.45
CA SER A 52 18.55 -2.60 -18.63
C SER A 52 17.07 -2.85 -18.32
N TRP A 53 16.68 -2.89 -17.04
CA TRP A 53 15.29 -3.01 -16.65
C TRP A 53 14.57 -1.75 -17.12
N GLN A 54 13.63 -1.88 -18.07
CA GLN A 54 12.73 -0.78 -18.43
C GLN A 54 11.83 -0.51 -17.23
N THR A 55 12.26 0.40 -16.37
CA THR A 55 11.55 0.73 -15.13
C THR A 55 10.29 1.57 -15.39
N ALA A 56 10.11 2.07 -16.61
CA ALA A 56 8.84 2.63 -17.05
C ALA A 56 7.78 1.52 -17.06
N LEU A 57 7.01 1.45 -15.97
CA LEU A 57 5.72 0.80 -15.96
C LEU A 57 4.84 1.60 -16.93
N ASP A 58 4.78 1.16 -18.18
CA ASP A 58 3.75 1.62 -19.09
C ASP A 58 2.39 1.42 -18.39
N SER A 59 1.53 2.42 -18.47
CA SER A 59 0.12 2.35 -18.11
C SER A 59 -0.56 1.06 -18.60
N GLN A 60 -0.15 0.52 -19.75
CA GLN A 60 -0.63 -0.77 -20.25
C GLN A 60 -0.13 -1.96 -19.42
N ALA A 61 1.15 -1.98 -19.01
CA ALA A 61 1.71 -3.01 -18.13
C ALA A 61 1.12 -2.97 -16.70
N LEU A 62 0.68 -1.80 -16.25
CA LEU A 62 -0.07 -1.63 -15.01
C LEU A 62 -1.51 -2.18 -15.11
N ARG A 63 -2.12 -2.13 -16.29
CA ARG A 63 -3.51 -2.55 -16.54
C ARG A 63 -3.65 -4.03 -16.88
N THR A 64 -2.70 -4.64 -17.58
CA THR A 64 -2.85 -6.01 -18.11
C THR A 64 -2.34 -7.10 -17.17
N GLY A 65 -1.70 -6.76 -16.03
CA GLY A 65 -1.14 -7.73 -15.10
C GLY A 65 0.02 -8.57 -15.66
N THR A 66 0.32 -8.47 -16.95
CA THR A 66 1.41 -9.17 -17.64
C THR A 66 2.58 -8.22 -17.82
N GLY A 67 3.33 -7.97 -16.75
CA GLY A 67 4.68 -7.44 -16.91
C GLY A 67 5.49 -8.44 -17.73
N GLN A 68 5.80 -8.12 -18.99
CA GLN A 68 6.68 -8.94 -19.81
C GLN A 68 8.08 -8.95 -19.18
N GLY A 69 8.37 -10.02 -18.44
CA GLY A 69 9.62 -10.19 -17.70
C GLY A 69 9.62 -11.52 -16.96
N ALA A 70 9.72 -12.62 -17.72
CA ALA A 70 9.52 -14.01 -17.32
C ALA A 70 10.55 -14.61 -16.34
N THR A 71 11.10 -13.86 -15.37
CA THR A 71 12.09 -14.46 -14.44
C THR A 71 11.86 -14.24 -12.96
N PHE A 72 10.90 -13.40 -12.55
CA PHE A 72 10.31 -13.47 -11.23
C PHE A 72 8.88 -12.95 -11.34
N PRO A 73 7.84 -13.81 -11.29
CA PRO A 73 6.48 -13.30 -11.17
C PRO A 73 6.38 -12.75 -9.75
N ARG A 74 6.75 -11.48 -9.55
CA ARG A 74 6.01 -10.73 -8.53
C ARG A 74 4.57 -10.87 -8.98
N ALA A 75 3.73 -11.43 -8.10
CA ALA A 75 2.31 -11.53 -8.36
C ALA A 75 1.85 -10.20 -8.98
N PRO A 76 1.06 -10.23 -10.07
CA PRO A 76 0.57 -9.01 -10.70
C PRO A 76 0.11 -8.02 -9.62
N LEU A 77 0.25 -6.71 -9.83
CA LEU A 77 -0.27 -5.73 -8.84
C LEU A 77 -1.74 -6.01 -8.48
N SER A 78 -2.49 -6.64 -9.39
CA SER A 78 -3.85 -7.14 -9.17
C SER A 78 -4.01 -8.32 -8.20
N HIS A 79 -2.94 -9.05 -7.86
CA HIS A 79 -2.96 -10.18 -6.93
C HIS A 79 -2.47 -9.83 -5.52
N TYR A 80 -2.12 -8.57 -5.28
CA TYR A 80 -1.76 -8.11 -3.96
C TYR A 80 -3.05 -7.95 -3.13
N HIS A 81 -3.29 -8.86 -2.16
CA HIS A 81 -4.40 -8.90 -1.18
C HIS A 81 -5.73 -9.62 -1.51
N HIS A 82 -5.80 -10.55 -2.48
CA HIS A 82 -7.03 -11.34 -2.74
C HIS A 82 -8.28 -10.46 -3.05
N PHE A 83 -8.10 -9.25 -3.56
CA PHE A 83 -9.23 -8.49 -4.10
C PHE A 83 -9.68 -9.15 -5.40
N GLU A 84 -10.99 -9.33 -5.57
CA GLU A 84 -11.57 -9.83 -6.84
C GLU A 84 -11.26 -8.86 -8.00
N HIS A 85 -11.06 -7.59 -7.67
CA HIS A 85 -10.66 -6.52 -8.58
C HIS A 85 -9.20 -6.12 -8.34
N GLY A 86 -8.47 -5.82 -9.41
CA GLY A 86 -7.05 -5.48 -9.31
C GLY A 86 -6.79 -4.05 -8.84
N PHE A 87 -5.63 -3.81 -8.22
CA PHE A 87 -5.12 -2.49 -7.87
C PHE A 87 -5.33 -1.47 -9.01
N GLN A 88 -6.11 -0.41 -8.76
CA GLN A 88 -6.41 0.63 -9.75
C GLN A 88 -5.16 1.49 -10.01
N PRO A 89 -4.52 1.37 -11.18
CA PRO A 89 -3.30 2.12 -11.44
C PRO A 89 -3.64 3.59 -11.68
N ASP A 90 -2.77 4.47 -11.19
CA ASP A 90 -2.84 5.90 -11.49
C ASP A 90 -1.89 6.24 -12.65
N PRO A 91 -2.39 6.41 -13.88
CA PRO A 91 -1.57 6.72 -15.04
C PRO A 91 -1.01 8.17 -15.00
N HIS A 92 -1.45 8.97 -14.02
CA HIS A 92 -1.05 10.35 -13.84
C HIS A 92 -0.10 10.52 -12.65
N ASN A 93 0.21 9.46 -11.90
CA ASN A 93 1.18 9.54 -10.81
C ASN A 93 2.62 9.64 -11.35
N GLY A 94 3.18 10.85 -11.31
CA GLY A 94 4.55 11.14 -11.79
C GLY A 94 5.66 10.31 -11.12
N CYS A 95 5.51 9.92 -9.84
CA CYS A 95 6.50 9.11 -9.14
C CYS A 95 6.58 7.68 -9.72
N THR A 96 5.44 7.14 -10.16
CA THR A 96 5.35 5.78 -10.70
C THR A 96 5.56 5.75 -12.21
N THR A 97 4.98 6.71 -12.94
CA THR A 97 5.05 6.77 -14.41
C THR A 97 6.34 7.35 -14.95
N SER A 98 7.18 7.96 -14.11
CA SER A 98 8.58 8.28 -14.45
C SER A 98 9.47 7.05 -14.55
N GLY A 99 8.99 5.89 -14.10
CA GLY A 99 9.77 4.68 -14.04
C GLY A 99 10.89 4.72 -13.00
N CYS A 100 10.72 5.48 -11.92
CA CYS A 100 11.67 5.50 -10.81
C CYS A 100 11.17 4.68 -9.61
N HIS A 101 9.87 4.70 -9.33
CA HIS A 101 9.27 4.01 -8.19
C HIS A 101 8.15 3.04 -8.59
N SER A 102 7.98 2.01 -7.76
CA SER A 102 6.79 1.15 -7.78
C SER A 102 5.60 1.88 -7.11
N PRO A 103 4.35 1.64 -7.54
CA PRO A 103 3.17 2.20 -6.89
C PRO A 103 2.99 1.72 -5.44
N LEU A 104 3.53 0.54 -5.11
CA LEU A 104 3.48 0.01 -3.75
C LEU A 104 4.72 0.45 -2.94
N PRO A 105 4.52 1.02 -1.73
CA PRO A 105 5.58 1.32 -0.77
C PRO A 105 6.57 0.18 -0.54
N HIS A 106 7.85 0.54 -0.34
CA HIS A 106 8.95 -0.42 -0.10
C HIS A 106 9.59 -0.21 1.28
N ARG A 107 8.88 -0.60 2.36
CA ARG A 107 9.49 -0.64 3.71
C ARG A 107 10.21 -1.97 3.97
N LYS A 108 11.23 -1.94 4.85
CA LYS A 108 11.99 -3.13 5.27
C LYS A 108 11.13 -4.11 6.08
N LYS A 109 10.34 -3.60 7.03
CA LYS A 109 9.40 -4.40 7.83
C LYS A 109 8.17 -4.76 7.00
N LEU A 110 7.80 -6.04 6.99
CA LEU A 110 6.73 -6.57 6.14
C LEU A 110 5.37 -6.03 6.54
N GLU A 111 5.13 -5.89 7.84
CA GLU A 111 3.87 -5.48 8.46
C GLU A 111 3.55 -4.03 8.09
N THR A 112 4.50 -3.12 8.33
CA THR A 112 4.36 -1.71 7.94
C THR A 112 4.23 -1.56 6.42
N ARG A 113 4.93 -2.40 5.64
CA ARG A 113 4.82 -2.37 4.19
C ARG A 113 3.42 -2.76 3.72
N ALA A 114 2.87 -3.85 4.25
CA ALA A 114 1.53 -4.30 3.89
C ALA A 114 0.48 -3.23 4.23
N PHE A 115 0.55 -2.66 5.43
CA PHE A 115 -0.34 -1.58 5.84
C PHE A 115 -0.19 -0.31 4.98
N ALA A 116 1.02 0.07 4.60
CA ALA A 116 1.25 1.23 3.74
C ALA A 116 0.79 0.98 2.30
N ASN A 117 0.87 -0.25 1.81
CA ASN A 117 0.41 -0.61 0.46
C ASN A 117 -1.08 -0.37 0.28
N PHE A 118 -1.86 -0.54 1.34
CA PHE A 118 -3.27 -0.18 1.35
C PHE A 118 -3.50 1.30 1.01
N HIS A 119 -2.74 2.20 1.62
CA HIS A 119 -2.86 3.64 1.38
C HIS A 119 -2.54 4.04 -0.05
N ALA A 120 -1.74 3.24 -0.76
CA ALA A 120 -1.40 3.50 -2.15
C ALA A 120 -2.58 3.32 -3.11
N THR A 121 -3.74 2.84 -2.64
CA THR A 121 -4.97 2.74 -3.46
C THR A 121 -5.71 4.08 -3.55
N PHE A 122 -5.77 4.86 -2.46
CA PHE A 122 -6.47 6.16 -2.41
C PHE A 122 -5.61 7.37 -2.05
N LEU A 123 -4.32 7.24 -1.71
CA LEU A 123 -3.44 8.38 -1.46
C LEU A 123 -2.44 8.58 -2.59
N THR A 124 -2.09 9.83 -2.85
CA THR A 124 -0.89 10.18 -3.61
C THR A 124 0.35 10.05 -2.74
N CYS A 125 1.52 9.80 -3.34
CA CYS A 125 2.78 9.67 -2.60
C CYS A 125 3.09 10.93 -1.77
N GLN A 126 2.73 12.10 -2.29
CA GLN A 126 2.90 13.41 -1.71
C GLN A 126 2.13 13.58 -0.39
N MET A 127 1.04 12.85 -0.19
CA MET A 127 0.28 12.92 1.07
C MET A 127 1.14 12.57 2.28
N CYS A 128 2.04 11.58 2.13
CA CYS A 128 2.90 11.11 3.21
C CYS A 128 4.34 11.64 3.11
N HIS A 129 4.78 12.02 1.92
CA HIS A 129 6.17 12.38 1.65
C HIS A 129 6.45 13.86 1.53
N LEU A 130 5.46 14.74 1.33
CA LEU A 130 5.73 16.17 1.43
C LEU A 130 5.94 16.54 2.90
N VAL A 131 6.80 17.54 3.12
CA VAL A 131 6.87 18.21 4.42
C VAL A 131 5.65 19.11 4.53
N HIS A 132 4.90 18.96 5.61
CA HIS A 132 3.69 19.75 5.88
C HIS A 132 3.96 20.69 7.05
N ASP A 133 3.76 21.99 6.83
CA ASP A 133 4.02 23.01 7.85
C ASP A 133 2.77 23.32 8.72
N SER A 134 1.62 22.75 8.36
CA SER A 134 0.35 22.97 9.06
C SER A 134 -0.55 21.74 9.03
N ALA A 135 -1.41 21.65 10.04
CA ALA A 135 -2.49 20.68 10.13
C ALA A 135 -3.77 21.40 10.61
N PRO A 136 -4.97 21.03 10.11
CA PRO A 136 -5.20 20.05 9.06
C PRO A 136 -4.72 20.53 7.68
N LEU A 137 -4.27 19.59 6.86
CA LEU A 137 -3.89 19.82 5.48
C LEU A 137 -5.15 19.97 4.63
N GLU A 138 -5.19 21.01 3.80
CA GLU A 138 -6.18 21.09 2.73
C GLU A 138 -5.88 20.02 1.68
N ALA A 139 -6.82 19.10 1.49
CA ALA A 139 -6.69 18.01 0.54
C ALA A 139 -7.85 18.00 -0.47
N ALA A 140 -7.62 17.39 -1.63
CA ALA A 140 -8.63 17.22 -2.65
C ALA A 140 -8.50 15.87 -3.36
N TRP A 141 -9.61 15.39 -3.89
CA TRP A 141 -9.67 14.17 -4.67
C TRP A 141 -9.28 14.44 -6.12
N ILE A 142 -8.53 13.51 -6.69
CA ILE A 142 -8.11 13.48 -8.08
C ILE A 142 -8.75 12.27 -8.72
N ASP A 143 -9.50 12.47 -9.79
CA ASP A 143 -10.06 11.39 -10.61
C ASP A 143 -8.93 10.63 -11.33
N LEU A 144 -8.88 9.30 -11.20
CA LEU A 144 -7.82 8.50 -11.81
C LEU A 144 -7.91 8.45 -13.34
N SER A 145 -9.09 8.68 -13.92
CA SER A 145 -9.26 8.65 -15.37
C SER A 145 -8.68 9.90 -16.03
N SER A 146 -8.96 11.08 -15.48
CA SER A 146 -8.62 12.38 -16.05
C SER A 146 -7.40 13.05 -15.41
N GLY A 147 -7.02 12.63 -14.20
CA GLY A 147 -5.99 13.27 -13.39
C GLY A 147 -6.37 14.66 -12.90
N ARG A 148 -7.66 15.00 -12.92
CA ARG A 148 -8.18 16.31 -12.50
C ARG A 148 -8.81 16.24 -11.12
N VAL A 149 -8.84 17.39 -10.44
CA VAL A 149 -9.58 17.55 -9.20
C VAL A 149 -11.06 17.24 -9.41
N GLN A 150 -11.65 16.51 -8.48
CA GLN A 150 -13.07 16.20 -8.43
C GLN A 150 -13.63 16.38 -7.02
N ASP A 151 -14.95 16.35 -6.93
CA ASP A 151 -15.67 16.21 -5.67
C ASP A 151 -15.37 14.85 -4.99
N PRO A 152 -15.73 14.67 -3.71
CA PRO A 152 -15.59 13.38 -3.04
C PRO A 152 -16.16 12.24 -3.89
N PRO A 153 -15.47 11.09 -4.02
CA PRO A 153 -15.90 9.98 -4.86
C PRO A 153 -17.35 9.57 -4.64
N ALA A 154 -18.02 9.09 -5.71
CA ALA A 154 -19.42 8.68 -5.68
C ALA A 154 -19.74 7.75 -4.50
N MET A 155 -18.82 6.85 -4.18
CA MET A 155 -18.92 5.94 -3.05
C MET A 155 -19.05 6.66 -1.71
N LEU A 156 -18.19 7.64 -1.44
CA LEU A 156 -18.24 8.41 -0.20
C LEU A 156 -19.50 9.26 -0.12
N ARG A 157 -19.93 9.85 -1.25
CA ARG A 157 -21.18 10.61 -1.33
C ARG A 157 -22.38 9.71 -1.02
N LEU A 158 -22.41 8.51 -1.60
CA LEU A 158 -23.46 7.51 -1.35
C LEU A 158 -23.46 7.04 0.11
N THR A 159 -22.29 6.73 0.69
CA THR A 159 -22.21 6.35 2.11
C THR A 159 -22.70 7.49 3.01
N ALA A 160 -22.32 8.74 2.71
CA ALA A 160 -22.77 9.90 3.47
C ALA A 160 -24.28 10.12 3.35
N GLU A 161 -24.83 9.90 2.15
CA GLU A 161 -26.27 9.94 1.93
C GLU A 161 -26.96 8.86 2.78
N LEU A 162 -26.49 7.61 2.72
CA LEU A 162 -27.05 6.46 3.45
C LEU A 162 -26.98 6.62 4.98
N GLU A 163 -25.87 7.11 5.54
CA GLU A 163 -25.77 7.42 6.97
C GLU A 163 -26.85 8.44 7.37
N SER A 164 -27.08 9.47 6.54
CA SER A 164 -28.11 10.49 6.78
C SER A 164 -29.53 10.01 6.51
N ILE A 165 -29.70 8.98 5.67
CA ILE A 165 -30.98 8.41 5.29
C ILE A 165 -31.60 7.65 6.46
N SER A 166 -30.79 6.98 7.30
CA SER A 166 -31.30 6.29 8.49
C SER A 166 -32.13 7.20 9.41
N GLU A 167 -31.73 8.47 9.54
CA GLU A 167 -32.47 9.51 10.27
C GLU A 167 -33.67 10.08 9.47
N LYS A 168 -33.58 10.12 8.13
CA LYS A 168 -34.57 10.76 7.24
C LYS A 168 -35.68 9.83 6.73
N LEU A 169 -35.49 8.51 6.78
CA LEU A 169 -36.45 7.50 6.29
C LEU A 169 -37.82 7.60 6.95
N ALA A 170 -37.87 8.08 8.19
CA ALA A 170 -39.12 8.32 8.89
C ALA A 170 -39.97 9.46 8.30
N MET A 171 -39.39 10.35 7.49
CA MET A 171 -40.04 11.62 7.12
C MET A 171 -40.35 11.80 5.61
N ARG A 172 -39.51 11.33 4.67
CA ARG A 172 -39.71 11.60 3.21
C ARG A 172 -39.11 10.53 2.27
N PRO A 173 -39.83 9.44 1.95
CA PRO A 173 -39.26 8.31 1.20
C PRO A 173 -39.09 8.51 -0.32
N VAL A 174 -39.90 9.34 -1.00
CA VAL A 174 -39.92 9.41 -2.48
C VAL A 174 -38.73 10.16 -3.09
N GLY A 175 -38.32 11.29 -2.51
CA GLY A 175 -37.17 12.08 -3.02
C GLY A 175 -35.82 11.40 -2.81
N VAL A 176 -35.75 10.45 -1.89
CA VAL A 176 -34.54 9.70 -1.52
C VAL A 176 -34.21 8.61 -2.55
N ARG A 177 -35.20 8.06 -3.26
CA ARG A 177 -34.98 6.97 -4.23
C ARG A 177 -34.17 7.37 -5.46
N ALA A 178 -34.41 8.55 -6.01
CA ALA A 178 -33.72 8.99 -7.22
C ALA A 178 -32.21 9.21 -6.98
N GLY A 179 -31.85 9.80 -5.85
CA GLY A 179 -30.45 10.06 -5.45
C GLY A 179 -29.64 8.78 -5.28
N ILE A 180 -30.14 7.83 -4.47
CA ILE A 180 -29.46 6.55 -4.22
C ILE A 180 -29.21 5.78 -5.53
N GLY A 181 -30.21 5.66 -6.40
CA GLY A 181 -30.08 4.90 -7.64
C GLY A 181 -29.06 5.52 -8.61
N GLU A 182 -29.05 6.85 -8.72
CA GLU A 182 -28.07 7.56 -9.56
C GLU A 182 -26.64 7.41 -9.03
N GLN A 183 -26.43 7.61 -7.74
CA GLN A 183 -25.12 7.47 -7.11
C GLN A 183 -24.61 6.03 -7.15
N LEU A 184 -25.47 5.03 -6.95
CA LEU A 184 -25.09 3.62 -7.05
C LEU A 184 -24.71 3.23 -8.49
N ARG A 185 -25.39 3.76 -9.50
CA ARG A 185 -24.95 3.62 -10.91
C ARG A 185 -23.60 4.28 -11.16
N GLU A 186 -23.33 5.43 -10.56
CA GLU A 186 -22.03 6.08 -10.65
C GLU A 186 -20.92 5.26 -9.99
N VAL A 187 -21.20 4.69 -8.81
CA VAL A 187 -20.31 3.73 -8.13
C VAL A 187 -19.99 2.54 -9.05
N LEU A 188 -20.99 1.87 -9.62
CA LEU A 188 -20.78 0.74 -10.52
C LEU A 188 -19.99 1.12 -11.78
N ARG A 189 -20.20 2.33 -12.33
CA ARG A 189 -19.38 2.83 -13.46
C ARG A 189 -17.92 3.06 -13.09
N ALA A 190 -17.65 3.53 -11.86
CA ALA A 190 -16.30 3.83 -11.39
C ALA A 190 -15.53 2.58 -10.93
N HIS A 191 -16.21 1.62 -10.31
CA HIS A 191 -15.62 0.42 -9.70
C HIS A 191 -15.64 -0.80 -10.62
N GLY A 192 -16.46 -0.78 -11.67
CA GLY A 192 -16.72 -1.93 -12.50
C GLY A 192 -17.88 -2.79 -11.97
N PRO A 193 -18.14 -3.93 -12.63
CA PRO A 193 -19.26 -4.78 -12.27
C PRO A 193 -19.07 -5.41 -10.90
N ASP A 194 -20.14 -5.41 -10.11
CA ASP A 194 -20.26 -6.04 -8.80
C ASP A 194 -21.67 -6.64 -8.70
N ALA A 195 -21.76 -7.95 -8.62
CA ALA A 195 -23.04 -8.66 -8.69
C ALA A 195 -23.98 -8.31 -7.52
N LEU A 196 -23.44 -8.03 -6.34
CA LEU A 196 -24.22 -7.66 -5.17
C LEU A 196 -24.78 -6.24 -5.33
N LEU A 197 -23.94 -5.29 -5.71
CA LEU A 197 -24.35 -3.90 -5.92
C LEU A 197 -25.33 -3.77 -7.09
N GLU A 198 -25.14 -4.52 -8.18
CA GLU A 198 -26.09 -4.60 -9.29
C GLU A 198 -27.44 -5.17 -8.85
N HIS A 199 -27.43 -6.24 -8.05
CA HIS A 199 -28.64 -6.83 -7.49
C HIS A 199 -29.39 -5.82 -6.59
N LEU A 200 -28.67 -5.10 -5.72
CA LEU A 200 -29.24 -4.09 -4.84
C LEU A 200 -29.80 -2.90 -5.63
N LEU A 201 -29.08 -2.44 -6.67
CA LEU A 201 -29.57 -1.41 -7.57
C LEU A 201 -30.89 -1.82 -8.21
N ALA A 202 -30.95 -3.01 -8.80
CA ALA A 202 -32.16 -3.53 -9.44
C ALA A 202 -33.33 -3.59 -8.45
N ARG A 203 -33.10 -4.03 -7.21
CA ARG A 203 -34.14 -4.05 -6.17
C ARG A 203 -34.61 -2.65 -5.79
N ILE A 204 -33.70 -1.69 -5.61
CA ILE A 204 -34.02 -0.30 -5.26
C ILE A 204 -34.81 0.39 -6.40
N GLU A 205 -34.47 0.09 -7.65
CA GLU A 205 -35.10 0.68 -8.83
C GLU A 205 -36.44 0.05 -9.18
N THR A 206 -36.68 -1.21 -8.83
CA THR A 206 -37.93 -1.91 -9.18
C THR A 206 -38.96 -1.96 -8.05
N SER A 207 -38.58 -1.62 -6.82
CA SER A 207 -39.48 -1.57 -5.67
C SER A 207 -40.07 -0.18 -5.43
N GLU A 208 -41.27 -0.15 -4.81
CA GLU A 208 -41.91 1.09 -4.40
C GLU A 208 -41.13 1.74 -3.24
N PRO A 209 -40.74 3.02 -3.33
CA PRO A 209 -39.98 3.69 -2.27
C PRO A 209 -40.74 3.70 -0.94
N GLY A 210 -40.04 3.34 0.14
CA GLY A 210 -40.63 3.17 1.47
C GLY A 210 -41.30 1.82 1.71
N SER A 211 -41.46 0.98 0.68
CA SER A 211 -41.95 -0.40 0.88
C SER A 211 -40.98 -1.25 1.70
N PRO A 212 -41.44 -2.32 2.37
CA PRO A 212 -40.55 -3.22 3.11
C PRO A 212 -39.45 -3.87 2.26
N VAL A 213 -39.67 -4.02 0.94
CA VAL A 213 -38.65 -4.56 0.03
C VAL A 213 -37.58 -3.52 -0.26
N TRP A 214 -38.00 -2.26 -0.49
CA TRP A 214 -37.11 -1.14 -0.76
C TRP A 214 -36.27 -0.79 0.49
N ASN A 215 -36.89 -0.66 1.67
CA ASN A 215 -36.18 -0.35 2.92
C ASN A 215 -35.11 -1.40 3.22
N ARG A 216 -35.43 -2.69 3.08
CA ARG A 216 -34.46 -3.77 3.27
C ARG A 216 -33.31 -3.72 2.26
N ALA A 217 -33.57 -3.31 1.02
CA ALA A 217 -32.50 -3.17 0.02
C ALA A 217 -31.58 -1.99 0.34
N VAL A 218 -32.12 -0.87 0.82
CA VAL A 218 -31.32 0.30 1.25
C VAL A 218 -30.54 0.00 2.54
N GLU A 219 -31.15 -0.67 3.51
CA GLU A 219 -30.47 -1.13 4.73
C GLU A 219 -29.33 -2.09 4.40
N GLN A 220 -29.58 -3.06 3.51
CA GLN A 220 -28.55 -3.98 3.04
C GLN A 220 -27.43 -3.22 2.32
N LEU A 221 -27.76 -2.29 1.42
CA LEU A 221 -26.77 -1.44 0.77
C LEU A 221 -25.93 -0.68 1.79
N ALA A 222 -26.53 -0.06 2.80
CA ALA A 222 -25.82 0.67 3.85
C ALA A 222 -24.89 -0.23 4.68
N GLY A 223 -25.27 -1.49 4.92
CA GLY A 223 -24.45 -2.47 5.63
C GLY A 223 -23.28 -3.00 4.81
N GLU A 224 -23.48 -3.18 3.50
CA GLU A 224 -22.48 -3.79 2.61
C GLU A 224 -21.46 -2.77 2.09
N LEU A 225 -21.89 -1.55 1.78
CA LEU A 225 -21.07 -0.53 1.10
C LEU A 225 -19.70 -0.25 1.76
N PRO A 226 -19.59 -0.16 3.11
CA PRO A 226 -18.30 0.05 3.77
C PRO A 226 -17.29 -1.08 3.57
N ASP A 227 -17.77 -2.31 3.39
CA ASP A 227 -16.94 -3.51 3.22
C ASP A 227 -16.56 -3.73 1.75
N GLN A 228 -17.37 -3.22 0.81
CA GLN A 228 -17.11 -3.38 -0.63
C GLN A 228 -15.95 -2.53 -1.16
N THR A 229 -15.48 -1.50 -0.43
CA THR A 229 -14.38 -0.65 -0.93
C THR A 229 -13.45 -0.18 0.19
N PRO A 230 -12.40 -0.96 0.50
CA PRO A 230 -11.44 -0.57 1.49
C PRO A 230 -10.46 0.44 0.87
N GLY A 231 -10.93 1.62 0.44
CA GLY A 231 -10.08 2.66 -0.13
C GLY A 231 -9.84 2.57 -1.64
N GLU A 232 -10.59 1.76 -2.38
CA GLU A 232 -10.64 1.89 -3.83
C GLU A 232 -11.77 2.84 -4.16
N TYR A 233 -11.47 4.00 -4.76
CA TYR A 233 -12.47 5.05 -5.02
C TYR A 233 -12.48 5.53 -6.48
N ALA A 234 -11.74 4.88 -7.38
CA ALA A 234 -11.39 5.42 -8.70
C ALA A 234 -10.76 6.83 -8.63
N ALA A 235 -10.23 7.19 -7.46
CA ALA A 235 -9.71 8.51 -7.14
C ALA A 235 -8.63 8.44 -6.07
N ARG A 236 -7.78 9.47 -6.04
CA ARG A 236 -6.76 9.63 -5.00
C ARG A 236 -6.85 10.97 -4.30
N LEU A 237 -6.63 10.97 -3.00
CA LEU A 237 -6.50 12.15 -2.18
C LEU A 237 -5.06 12.68 -2.25
N ALA A 238 -4.94 13.97 -2.47
CA ALA A 238 -3.66 14.69 -2.50
C ALA A 238 -3.76 16.01 -1.75
N PRO A 239 -2.64 16.56 -1.27
CA PRO A 239 -2.57 17.96 -0.84
C PRO A 239 -3.14 18.88 -1.93
N ARG A 240 -3.94 19.88 -1.58
CA ARG A 240 -4.66 20.75 -2.53
C ARG A 240 -3.74 21.39 -3.59
N PRO A 241 -2.53 21.89 -3.26
CA PRO A 241 -1.60 22.40 -4.28
C PRO A 241 -1.13 21.32 -5.25
N VAL A 242 -0.91 20.10 -4.76
CA VAL A 242 -0.53 18.94 -5.60
C VAL A 242 -1.69 18.52 -6.49
N ALA A 243 -2.91 18.46 -5.96
CA ALA A 243 -4.10 18.08 -6.71
C ALA A 243 -4.37 19.06 -7.85
N SER A 244 -4.22 20.36 -7.59
CA SER A 244 -4.49 21.42 -8.56
C SER A 244 -3.49 21.45 -9.72
N ASP A 245 -2.24 21.01 -9.49
CA ASP A 245 -1.16 21.00 -10.50
C ASP A 245 -0.75 19.57 -10.92
N TYR A 246 -1.60 18.57 -10.66
CA TYR A 246 -1.19 17.15 -10.68
C TYR A 246 -0.58 16.69 -12.00
N LEU A 247 -1.24 17.02 -13.12
CA LEU A 247 -0.78 16.66 -14.47
C LEU A 247 0.55 17.32 -14.83
N ASN A 248 0.75 18.58 -14.45
CA ASN A 248 1.99 19.31 -14.73
C ASN A 248 3.13 18.80 -13.84
N ILE A 249 2.85 18.49 -12.57
CA ILE A 249 3.80 17.81 -11.67
C ILE A 249 4.24 16.49 -12.30
N ALA A 250 3.31 15.69 -12.81
CA ALA A 250 3.60 14.42 -13.45
C ALA A 250 4.48 14.58 -14.70
N ALA A 251 4.14 15.52 -15.59
CA ALA A 251 4.92 15.82 -16.79
C ALA A 251 6.33 16.31 -16.44
N ARG A 252 6.45 17.21 -15.46
CA ARG A 252 7.73 17.75 -14.97
C ARG A 252 8.60 16.65 -14.37
N LEU A 253 8.03 15.78 -13.52
CA LEU A 253 8.73 14.64 -12.94
C LEU A 253 9.22 13.67 -14.01
N ARG A 254 8.41 13.40 -15.05
CA ARG A 254 8.80 12.54 -16.17
C ARG A 254 10.01 13.11 -16.92
N SER A 255 9.99 14.40 -17.26
CA SER A 255 11.13 15.07 -17.92
C SER A 255 12.39 15.01 -17.05
N GLN A 256 12.28 15.38 -15.78
CA GLN A 256 13.41 15.37 -14.85
C GLN A 256 13.97 13.96 -14.63
N ALA A 257 13.11 12.95 -14.58
CA ALA A 257 13.52 11.57 -14.45
C ALA A 257 14.26 11.07 -15.70
N GLN A 258 13.82 11.46 -16.90
CA GLN A 258 14.54 11.16 -18.14
C GLN A 258 15.94 11.77 -18.15
N GLU A 259 16.06 13.06 -17.78
CA GLU A 259 17.36 13.73 -17.62
C GLU A 259 18.23 13.02 -16.57
N TYR A 260 17.65 12.64 -15.43
CA TYR A 260 18.35 11.94 -14.36
C TYR A 260 18.87 10.58 -14.81
N LEU A 261 18.05 9.80 -15.53
CA LEU A 261 18.42 8.48 -16.03
C LEU A 261 19.49 8.57 -17.13
N ALA A 262 19.46 9.61 -17.96
CA ALA A 262 20.47 9.87 -18.98
C ALA A 262 21.82 10.34 -18.40
N ALA A 263 21.82 11.01 -17.24
CA ALA A 263 23.04 11.47 -16.59
C ALA A 263 23.90 10.29 -16.08
N ALA A 264 25.21 10.38 -16.29
CA ALA A 264 26.16 9.34 -15.90
C ALA A 264 26.06 9.01 -14.39
N PRO A 265 26.08 7.72 -14.00
CA PRO A 265 26.09 7.32 -12.60
C PRO A 265 27.23 7.99 -11.82
N GLY A 266 26.91 8.57 -10.65
CA GLY A 266 27.87 9.27 -9.80
C GLY A 266 28.27 10.68 -10.26
N SER A 267 27.73 11.19 -11.37
CA SER A 267 28.02 12.55 -11.82
C SER A 267 27.39 13.64 -10.93
N PRO A 268 28.00 14.84 -10.82
CA PRO A 268 27.40 15.97 -10.11
C PRO A 268 26.02 16.37 -10.64
N LEU A 269 25.80 16.28 -11.96
CA LEU A 269 24.50 16.53 -12.58
C LEU A 269 23.43 15.55 -12.08
N ARG A 270 23.77 14.25 -12.00
CA ARG A 270 22.85 13.23 -11.51
C ARG A 270 22.47 13.47 -10.04
N GLU A 271 23.42 13.89 -9.21
CA GLU A 271 23.16 14.26 -7.82
C GLU A 271 22.27 15.50 -7.71
N GLN A 272 22.54 16.53 -8.54
CA GLN A 272 21.74 17.75 -8.60
C GLN A 272 20.29 17.45 -9.02
N LEU A 273 20.08 16.62 -10.05
CA LEU A 273 18.76 16.21 -10.52
C LEU A 273 18.03 15.39 -9.45
N HIS A 274 18.73 14.48 -8.76
CA HIS A 274 18.16 13.74 -7.63
C HIS A 274 17.65 14.68 -6.53
N LYS A 275 18.46 15.67 -6.13
CA LYS A 275 18.06 16.70 -5.15
C LYS A 275 16.91 17.56 -5.66
N LYS A 276 16.88 17.90 -6.94
CA LYS A 276 15.79 18.68 -7.56
C LYS A 276 14.46 17.91 -7.54
N ILE A 277 14.49 16.62 -7.86
CA ILE A 277 13.30 15.75 -7.87
C ILE A 277 12.75 15.53 -6.46
N HIS A 278 13.64 15.31 -5.47
CA HIS A 278 13.25 14.93 -4.11
C HIS A 278 13.31 16.06 -3.08
N GLY A 279 13.68 17.29 -3.46
CA GLY A 279 14.04 18.35 -2.52
C GLY A 279 12.92 18.78 -1.57
N ALA A 280 11.67 18.61 -1.99
CA ALA A 280 10.49 18.88 -1.17
C ALA A 280 9.97 17.65 -0.40
N LEU A 281 10.61 16.48 -0.58
CA LEU A 281 10.15 15.22 -0.03
C LEU A 281 10.98 14.81 1.19
N GLN A 282 10.31 14.41 2.26
CA GLN A 282 10.95 13.75 3.38
C GLN A 282 11.32 12.28 3.04
N PRO A 283 12.51 11.80 3.44
CA PRO A 283 12.95 10.43 3.17
C PRO A 283 12.09 9.36 3.86
N GLN A 284 11.51 9.71 5.01
CA GLN A 284 10.59 8.84 5.73
C GLN A 284 9.20 9.46 5.70
N PRO A 285 8.16 8.72 5.27
CA PRO A 285 6.80 9.22 5.35
C PRO A 285 6.36 9.42 6.79
N ASP A 286 5.36 10.30 6.94
CA ASP A 286 4.72 10.65 8.20
C ASP A 286 4.33 9.43 9.06
N ALA A 287 4.25 9.67 10.36
CA ALA A 287 3.77 8.70 11.33
C ALA A 287 2.31 8.32 11.06
N CYS A 288 1.90 7.09 11.40
CA CYS A 288 0.51 6.66 11.19
C CYS A 288 -0.47 7.56 11.97
N LEU A 289 -0.03 8.04 13.14
CA LEU A 289 -0.79 8.92 14.02
C LEU A 289 -0.83 10.38 13.57
N ALA A 290 -0.15 10.76 12.48
CA ALA A 290 -0.35 12.08 11.89
C ALA A 290 -1.77 12.20 11.30
N CYS A 291 -2.28 11.15 10.66
CA CYS A 291 -3.63 11.13 10.07
C CYS A 291 -4.66 10.41 10.97
N HIS A 292 -4.29 9.27 11.55
CA HIS A 292 -5.16 8.42 12.38
C HIS A 292 -5.08 8.76 13.87
N GLY A 293 -4.80 10.01 14.18
CA GLY A 293 -4.51 10.51 15.51
C GLY A 293 -4.09 11.98 15.44
N GLY A 294 -3.57 12.51 16.55
CA GLY A 294 -3.12 13.89 16.62
C GLY A 294 -4.24 14.91 16.84
N GLU A 295 -3.86 16.05 17.40
CA GLU A 295 -4.71 17.23 17.58
C GLU A 295 -3.93 18.49 17.19
N PRO A 296 -4.24 19.12 16.04
CA PRO A 296 -5.16 18.67 14.99
C PRO A 296 -4.61 17.48 14.17
N PRO A 297 -5.47 16.63 13.58
CA PRO A 297 -5.03 15.59 12.65
C PRO A 297 -4.57 16.22 11.33
N LEU A 298 -3.62 15.56 10.65
CA LEU A 298 -3.12 16.00 9.34
C LEU A 298 -4.22 15.99 8.28
N VAL A 299 -5.12 14.99 8.30
CA VAL A 299 -6.25 14.91 7.37
C VAL A 299 -7.54 15.12 8.14
N ASP A 300 -8.31 16.14 7.76
CA ASP A 300 -9.71 16.24 8.16
C ASP A 300 -10.55 15.37 7.24
N PHE A 301 -10.86 14.15 7.70
CA PHE A 301 -11.65 13.18 6.94
C PHE A 301 -13.04 13.72 6.57
N ARG A 302 -13.67 14.56 7.42
CA ARG A 302 -14.98 15.13 7.09
C ARG A 302 -14.87 16.17 5.99
N ALA A 303 -13.84 17.00 6.04
CA ALA A 303 -13.61 18.02 5.01
C ALA A 303 -13.36 17.41 3.61
N VAL A 304 -12.79 16.20 3.55
CA VAL A 304 -12.60 15.47 2.29
C VAL A 304 -13.78 14.55 1.93
N GLY A 305 -14.90 14.64 2.64
CA GLY A 305 -16.15 13.99 2.27
C GLY A 305 -16.40 12.62 2.90
N TYR A 306 -15.60 12.18 3.89
CA TYR A 306 -15.98 11.00 4.66
C TYR A 306 -17.19 11.29 5.55
N PRO A 307 -18.15 10.36 5.64
CA PRO A 307 -19.27 10.46 6.58
C PRO A 307 -18.79 10.56 8.04
N PRO A 308 -19.57 11.20 8.95
CA PRO A 308 -19.14 11.40 10.34
C PRO A 308 -18.75 10.11 11.08
N GLY A 309 -19.52 9.03 10.91
CA GLY A 309 -19.24 7.75 11.55
C GLY A 309 -17.90 7.18 11.08
N ARG A 310 -17.71 7.12 9.75
CA ARG A 310 -16.46 6.65 9.15
C ARG A 310 -15.26 7.54 9.47
N ALA A 311 -15.42 8.86 9.47
CA ALA A 311 -14.36 9.79 9.83
C ALA A 311 -13.87 9.58 11.28
N ALA A 312 -14.81 9.35 12.21
CA ALA A 312 -14.49 9.06 13.60
C ALA A 312 -13.78 7.70 13.76
N GLN A 313 -14.20 6.69 13.00
CA GLN A 313 -13.53 5.38 12.96
C GLN A 313 -12.09 5.50 12.45
N LEU A 314 -11.89 6.16 11.29
CA LEU A 314 -10.56 6.35 10.70
C LEU A 314 -9.63 7.14 11.62
N ARG A 315 -10.13 8.17 12.31
CA ARG A 315 -9.34 8.94 13.29
C ARG A 315 -8.93 8.11 14.51
N ASN A 316 -9.69 7.07 14.84
CA ASN A 316 -9.47 6.25 16.03
C ASN A 316 -9.01 4.82 15.75
N GLU A 317 -8.48 4.58 14.55
CA GLU A 317 -8.15 3.24 14.08
C GLU A 317 -7.11 2.55 14.99
N ILE A 318 -7.52 1.45 15.62
CA ILE A 318 -6.67 0.69 16.55
C ILE A 318 -5.49 0.11 15.78
N ILE A 319 -5.71 -0.32 14.54
CA ILE A 319 -4.65 -0.87 13.69
C ILE A 319 -3.57 0.19 13.43
N ALA A 320 -3.94 1.46 13.22
CA ALA A 320 -2.95 2.52 12.99
C ALA A 320 -2.05 2.75 14.21
N ARG A 321 -2.60 2.71 15.43
CA ARG A 321 -1.82 2.77 16.67
C ARG A 321 -0.87 1.58 16.81
N GLN A 322 -1.34 0.37 16.51
CA GLN A 322 -0.50 -0.83 16.55
C GLN A 322 0.64 -0.76 15.51
N MET A 323 0.34 -0.32 14.29
CA MET A 323 1.36 -0.14 13.24
C MET A 323 2.40 0.92 13.63
N GLN A 324 1.98 1.99 14.31
CA GLN A 324 2.92 2.98 14.85
C GLN A 324 3.87 2.36 15.88
N GLN A 325 3.38 1.53 16.80
CA GLN A 325 4.23 0.83 17.77
C GLN A 325 5.25 -0.09 17.09
N ILE A 326 4.83 -0.83 16.05
CA ILE A 326 5.72 -1.68 15.25
C ILE A 326 6.80 -0.83 14.55
N ARG A 327 6.43 0.33 14.01
CA ARG A 327 7.39 1.27 13.39
C ARG A 327 8.45 1.73 14.40
N GLU A 328 8.04 2.03 15.63
CA GLU A 328 8.91 2.44 16.74
C GLU A 328 9.77 1.30 17.31
N GLY A 329 9.60 0.07 16.82
CA GLY A 329 10.37 -1.09 17.28
C GLY A 329 9.82 -1.69 18.58
N ARG A 330 8.63 -1.31 19.01
CA ARG A 330 7.96 -1.92 20.15
C ARG A 330 7.45 -3.31 19.77
N PRO A 331 7.54 -4.30 20.66
CA PRO A 331 7.03 -5.65 20.41
C PRO A 331 5.51 -5.60 20.22
N PHE A 332 5.04 -6.34 19.21
CA PHE A 332 3.63 -6.57 18.98
C PHE A 332 3.17 -7.75 19.83
N TYR A 333 2.17 -7.52 20.68
CA TYR A 333 1.52 -8.58 21.44
C TYR A 333 0.13 -8.79 20.85
N ILE A 334 -0.15 -10.00 20.37
CA ILE A 334 -1.52 -10.39 20.04
C ILE A 334 -2.28 -10.42 21.38
N PRO A 335 -3.40 -9.70 21.53
CA PRO A 335 -4.22 -9.80 22.72
C PRO A 335 -4.55 -11.28 22.99
N ARG A 336 -4.30 -11.77 24.20
CA ARG A 336 -4.54 -13.18 24.60
C ARG A 336 -6.02 -13.61 24.55
N ILE A 337 -6.91 -12.75 24.07
CA ILE A 337 -8.35 -13.02 23.89
C ILE A 337 -8.56 -14.23 22.95
N LEU A 338 -7.63 -14.52 22.05
CA LEU A 338 -7.67 -15.68 21.14
C LEU A 338 -6.98 -16.93 21.69
N GLU A 339 -6.29 -16.87 22.83
CA GLU A 339 -5.53 -18.01 23.40
C GLU A 339 -6.40 -18.97 24.23
N GLY A 340 -7.71 -18.71 24.33
CA GLY A 340 -8.64 -19.55 25.09
C GLY A 340 -8.49 -19.37 26.61
N ALA A 341 -9.61 -19.50 27.33
CA ALA A 341 -9.67 -19.37 28.79
C ALA A 341 -8.91 -20.48 29.57
N ASP A 342 -8.23 -21.39 28.88
CA ASP A 342 -7.58 -22.56 29.48
C ASP A 342 -6.12 -22.31 29.91
N GLY A 343 -5.61 -21.08 29.76
CA GLY A 343 -4.26 -20.70 30.17
C GLY A 343 -3.98 -20.76 31.68
N ASN A 344 -4.99 -21.07 32.52
CA ASN A 344 -4.83 -21.26 33.96
C ASN A 344 -4.85 -22.75 34.35
N ARG A 345 -3.93 -23.53 33.76
CA ARG A 345 -3.38 -24.72 34.42
C ARG A 345 -1.86 -24.62 34.44
N ARG A 346 -1.34 -24.06 35.53
CA ARG A 346 -0.03 -24.45 36.05
C ARG A 346 -0.24 -25.13 37.41
N PRO A 347 0.58 -26.14 37.76
CA PRO A 347 0.62 -26.67 39.12
C PRO A 347 1.06 -25.61 40.13
#